data_AF-A0A503AY42-F1
#
_entry.id   AF-A0A503AY42-F1
#
_cell.length_a   1.000
_cell.length_b   1.000
_cell.length_c   1.000
_cell.angle_alpha   90.00
_cell.angle_beta   90.00
_cell.angle_gamma   90.00
#
_symmetry.space_group_name_H-M   'P 1'
#
loop_
_entity.id
_entity.type
_entity.pdbx_description
1 polymer ?
#
loop_
_entity_poly.entity_id
_entity_poly.type
_entity_poly.pdbx_seq_one_letter_code
_entity_poly.pdbx_strand_id
1 'polypeptide(L)' 'MPLSAALNDADLEFKCLECDHAFKRKGSWFKVISTFKCEGCGAANRIGYADKLALFEKHSAPFG' A
#
# COMPACT_ATOMS: atom_id res chain seq x y z
N MET A 1 5.57 -10.89 9.26
CA MET A 1 6.84 -10.74 8.52
C MET A 1 7.42 -9.38 8.84
N PRO A 2 8.70 -9.26 9.23
CA PRO A 2 9.32 -7.96 9.36
C PRO A 2 9.45 -7.38 7.95
N LEU A 3 8.66 -6.33 7.67
CA LEU A 3 8.90 -5.49 6.50
C LEU A 3 10.36 -5.01 6.58
N SER A 4 11.18 -5.43 5.63
CA SER A 4 12.57 -5.01 5.52
C SER A 4 12.63 -3.48 5.51
N ALA A 5 13.66 -2.89 6.11
CA ALA A 5 13.83 -1.44 6.15
C ALA A 5 13.73 -0.81 4.75
N ALA A 6 14.19 -1.54 3.72
CA ALA A 6 14.02 -1.20 2.31
C ALA A 6 12.55 -0.99 1.90
N LEU A 7 11.64 -1.88 2.31
CA LEU A 7 10.20 -1.74 2.01
C LEU A 7 9.55 -0.60 2.80
N ASN A 8 10.08 -0.22 3.97
CA ASN A 8 9.53 0.90 4.75
C ASN A 8 9.84 2.26 4.09
N ASP A 9 11.00 2.40 3.47
CA ASP A 9 11.39 3.64 2.79
C ASP A 9 11.06 3.64 1.30
N ALA A 10 10.76 2.46 0.72
CA ALA A 10 10.29 2.35 -0.65
C ALA A 10 8.93 3.05 -0.86
N ASP A 11 8.82 3.76 -1.98
CA ASP A 11 7.56 4.25 -2.50
C ASP A 11 6.76 3.10 -3.10
N LEU A 12 5.67 2.74 -2.42
CA LEU A 12 4.72 1.73 -2.90
C LEU A 12 3.58 2.43 -3.62
N GLU A 13 3.23 1.91 -4.79
CA GLU A 13 2.08 2.36 -5.54
C GLU A 13 0.85 1.53 -5.13
N PHE A 14 -0.16 2.20 -4.57
CA PHE A 14 -1.44 1.59 -4.25
C PHE A 14 -2.53 2.21 -5.10
N LYS A 15 -3.46 1.37 -5.56
CA LYS A 15 -4.63 1.80 -6.31
C LYS A 15 -5.84 1.74 -5.42
N CYS A 16 -6.61 2.83 -5.40
CA CYS A 16 -7.90 2.85 -4.74
C CYS A 16 -8.78 1.70 -5.27
N LEU A 17 -9.42 0.95 -4.36
CA LEU A 17 -10.26 -0.19 -4.74
C LEU A 17 -11.58 0.23 -5.38
N GLU A 18 -11.99 1.50 -5.21
CA GLU A 18 -13.26 2.01 -5.73
C GLU A 18 -13.14 2.80 -7.04
N CYS A 19 -12.03 3.51 -7.25
CA CYS A 19 -11.87 4.38 -8.42
C CYS A 19 -10.58 4.15 -9.19
N ASP A 20 -9.82 3.11 -8.84
CA ASP A 20 -8.53 2.78 -9.46
C ASP A 20 -7.48 3.91 -9.42
N HIS A 21 -7.71 4.93 -8.60
CA HIS A 21 -6.77 6.04 -8.46
C HIS A 21 -5.46 5.54 -7.84
N ALA A 22 -4.40 5.55 -8.65
CA ALA A 22 -3.07 5.15 -8.25
C ALA A 22 -2.37 6.29 -7.50
N PHE A 23 -1.85 6.00 -6.31
CA PHE A 23 -1.07 6.94 -5.52
C PHE A 23 0.15 6.25 -4.92
N LYS A 24 1.23 7.02 -4.76
CA LYS A 24 2.51 6.53 -4.22
C LYS A 24 2.71 7.07 -2.81
N ARG A 25 2.97 6.17 -1.86
CA ARG A 25 3.33 6.53 -0.48
C ARG A 25 4.41 5.59 0.03
N LYS A 26 5.15 6.03 1.04
CA LYS A 26 6.15 5.20 1.71
C LYS A 26 5.54 3.94 2.30
N GLY A 27 6.23 2.81 2.23
CA GLY A 27 5.74 1.57 2.83
C GLY A 27 5.59 1.65 4.36
N SER A 28 6.34 2.52 5.03
CA SER A 28 6.12 2.88 6.44
C SER A 28 4.73 3.47 6.70
N TRP A 29 4.21 4.27 5.76
CA TRP A 29 2.84 4.78 5.83
C TRP A 29 1.83 3.65 5.64
N PHE A 30 2.03 2.78 4.64
CA PHE A 30 1.19 1.58 4.42
C PHE A 30 1.20 0.61 5.61
N LYS A 31 2.31 0.52 6.34
CA LYS A 31 2.44 -0.30 7.54
C LYS A 31 1.50 0.17 8.65
N VAL A 32 1.48 1.47 8.92
CA VAL A 32 0.74 2.06 10.05
C VAL A 32 -0.71 2.38 9.71
N ILE A 33 -1.00 2.80 8.47
CA ILE A 33 -2.34 3.18 8.05
C ILE A 33 -3.27 1.96 8.02
N SER A 34 -4.47 2.09 8.58
CA SER A 34 -5.51 1.04 8.51
C SER A 34 -6.66 1.45 7.60
N THR A 35 -6.89 2.75 7.50
CA THR A 35 -7.96 3.36 6.71
C THR A 35 -7.45 4.68 6.18
N PHE A 36 -7.70 4.97 4.90
CA PHE A 36 -7.34 6.25 4.30
C PHE A 36 -8.49 6.76 3.44
N LYS A 37 -8.54 8.07 3.26
CA LYS A 37 -9.49 8.69 2.33
C LYS A 37 -8.81 8.83 0.97
N CYS A 38 -9.43 8.30 -0.07
CA CYS A 38 -8.94 8.47 -1.44
C CYS A 38 -9.11 9.94 -1.86
N GLU A 39 -8.05 10.55 -2.41
CA GLU A 39 -8.11 11.92 -2.93
C GLU A 39 -8.91 12.02 -4.24
N GLY A 40 -9.01 10.92 -5.00
CA GLY A 40 -9.76 10.86 -6.26
C GLY A 40 -11.28 10.78 -6.08
N CYS A 41 -11.78 9.78 -5.34
CA CYS A 41 -13.21 9.59 -5.13
C CYS A 41 -13.74 10.10 -3.78
N GLY A 42 -12.86 10.50 -2.86
CA GLY A 42 -13.26 10.90 -1.51
C GLY A 42 -13.70 9.73 -0.60
N ALA A 43 -13.66 8.49 -1.09
CA ALA A 43 -14.11 7.34 -0.32
C ALA A 43 -13.08 6.86 0.71
N ALA A 44 -13.58 6.39 1.85
CA ALA A 44 -12.76 5.81 2.90
C ALA A 44 -12.42 4.36 2.54
N ASN A 45 -11.20 4.15 2.05
CA ASN A 45 -10.67 2.84 1.73
C ASN A 45 -10.00 2.24 2.97
N ARG A 46 -10.35 1.00 3.30
CA ARG A 46 -9.70 0.25 4.37
C ARG A 46 -8.59 -0.60 3.76
N ILE A 47 -7.37 -0.40 4.25
CA ILE A 47 -6.24 -1.25 3.87
C ILE A 47 -6.12 -2.32 4.94
N GLY A 48 -6.73 -3.47 4.66
CA GLY A 48 -6.66 -4.63 5.53
C GLY A 48 -5.25 -5.22 5.56
N TYR A 49 -5.03 -6.18 6.47
CA TYR A 49 -3.78 -6.94 6.47
C TYR A 49 -3.60 -7.72 5.16
N ALA A 50 -4.68 -8.18 4.54
CA ALA A 50 -4.66 -8.86 3.25
C ALA A 50 -4.21 -7.92 2.10
N ASP A 51 -4.71 -6.68 2.04
CA ASP A 51 -4.29 -5.69 1.03
C ASP A 51 -2.83 -5.30 1.20
N LYS A 52 -2.38 -5.14 2.45
CA LYS A 52 -0.97 -4.92 2.76
C LYS A 52 -0.14 -6.09 2.25
N LEU A 53 -0.53 -7.32 2.56
CA LEU A 53 0.18 -8.51 2.07
C LEU A 53 0.26 -8.51 0.55
N ALA A 54 -0.85 -8.30 -0.17
CA ALA A 54 -0.84 -8.27 -1.63
C ALA A 54 0.05 -7.14 -2.20
N LEU A 55 0.04 -5.96 -1.56
CA LEU A 55 0.88 -4.83 -1.95
C LEU A 55 2.37 -5.13 -1.74
N PHE A 56 2.71 -5.68 -0.58
CA PHE A 56 4.08 -6.02 -0.24
C PHE A 56 4.57 -7.23 -1.02
N GLU A 57 3.73 -8.23 -1.27
CA GLU A 57 4.06 -9.42 -2.06
C GLU A 57 4.34 -9.07 -3.53
N LYS A 58 3.56 -8.16 -4.12
CA LYS A 58 3.86 -7.59 -5.44
C LYS A 58 5.22 -6.87 -5.51
N HIS A 59 5.62 -6.22 -4.43
CA HIS A 59 6.90 -5.49 -4.36
C HIS A 59 8.08 -6.35 -3.86
N SER A 60 7.81 -7.43 -3.14
CA SER A 60 8.80 -8.37 -2.62
C SER A 60 9.01 -9.57 -3.54
N ALA A 61 8.18 -9.75 -4.58
CA ALA A 61 8.45 -10.68 -5.66
C ALA A 61 9.81 -10.27 -6.27
N PRO A 62 10.87 -11.05 -6.03
CA PRO A 62 12.16 -10.76 -6.61
C PRO A 62 11.99 -10.92 -8.11
N PHE A 63 12.49 -9.94 -8.87
CA PHE A 63 13.11 -10.29 -10.13
C PHE A 63 14.10 -11.42 -9.80
N GLY A 64 13.76 -12.63 -10.23
CA GLY A 64 14.64 -13.79 -10.18
C GLY A 64 15.87 -13.59 -11.03
#